data_AF-R5MX49-F1
#
_entry.id   AF-R5MX49-F1
#
_cell.length_a   1.000
_cell.length_b   1.000
_cell.length_c   1.000
_cell.angle_alpha   90.00
_cell.angle_beta   90.00
_cell.angle_gamma   90.00
#
_symmetry.space_group_name_H-M   'P 1'
#
loop_
_entity.id
_entity.type
_entity.pdbx_description
1 polymer ?
#
loop_
_entity_poly.entity_id
_entity_poly.type
_entity_poly.pdbx_seq_one_letter_code
_entity_poly.pdbx_strand_id
1 'polypeptide(L)'
;MRTFNYLKDYNLLTSSVQGYLTQLSLELDYLIKTSNNKEIYYPLYKKLQEFPTKYPNLRNISIRIREDLLKEENVSYYFKNGKYPSNASIIGNEITKDLNELFTLEESLKNYTALLWQQRLTNFNDLVNGEDFMIVGHASFNIPGISSDKNYNSHMAQYLSCSLFSNLELNSFQNSNLIFVVNVNSTNYIASSSCDSVTGDFNNPDFLTLKVIEVNGSKHYIKVGYTNDSKKCVTALETPEMIEKLSIARELKENGKLYDYDSSLCNEVVLDRTKTSYSGAVLLSNGCDILFNEYLLLKENNIPFKCINKALYRLKKEMLPYSNTDYEEYLSSLKRLEARILAGLIPLDKLNAYYNEVIIPMRYDDIVANDFKKVIAKYTKINGI
;
A
#
# COMPACT_ATOMS: atom_id res chain seq x y z
N MET A 1 5.00 2.92 18.04
CA MET A 1 5.96 1.82 18.04
C MET A 1 5.29 0.65 18.70
N ARG A 2 5.53 -0.56 18.18
CA ARG A 2 4.96 -1.81 18.69
C ARG A 2 5.32 -1.98 20.15
N THR A 3 4.43 -2.58 20.90
CA THR A 3 4.67 -2.95 22.29
C THR A 3 4.15 -4.35 22.52
N PHE A 4 4.93 -5.20 23.17
CA PHE A 4 4.47 -6.51 23.60
C PHE A 4 4.29 -6.51 25.11
N ASN A 5 3.16 -7.02 25.59
CA ASN A 5 2.92 -7.23 27.01
C ASN A 5 2.48 -8.67 27.25
N TYR A 6 3.38 -9.51 27.78
CA TYR A 6 3.09 -10.92 28.02
C TYR A 6 1.85 -11.17 28.90
N LEU A 7 1.45 -10.23 29.75
CA LEU A 7 0.24 -10.36 30.59
C LEU A 7 -1.06 -10.36 29.76
N LYS A 8 -1.01 -9.84 28.53
CA LYS A 8 -2.17 -9.70 27.64
C LYS A 8 -1.97 -10.41 26.30
N ASP A 9 -0.72 -10.49 25.84
CA ASP A 9 -0.39 -10.78 24.45
C ASP A 9 0.26 -12.15 24.25
N TYR A 10 0.43 -12.96 25.30
CA TYR A 10 1.14 -14.25 25.19
C TYR A 10 0.49 -15.23 24.17
N ASN A 11 -0.80 -15.06 23.88
CA ASN A 11 -1.50 -15.83 22.84
C ASN A 11 -1.09 -15.41 21.41
N LEU A 12 -0.48 -14.24 21.23
CA LEU A 12 0.02 -13.75 19.94
C LEU A 12 1.40 -14.33 19.58
N LEU A 13 2.05 -15.04 20.51
CA LEU A 13 3.40 -15.58 20.30
C LEU A 13 3.46 -16.54 19.10
N THR A 14 2.46 -17.39 18.94
CA THR A 14 2.40 -18.41 17.88
C THR A 14 1.77 -17.91 16.57
N SER A 15 1.31 -16.67 16.53
CA SER A 15 0.71 -16.06 15.36
C SER A 15 1.49 -14.80 14.98
N SER A 16 1.11 -13.64 15.50
CA SER A 16 1.63 -12.33 15.11
C SER A 16 3.13 -12.17 15.38
N VAL A 17 3.62 -12.66 16.53
CA VAL A 17 5.05 -12.55 16.87
C VAL A 17 5.89 -13.45 15.97
N GLN A 18 5.47 -14.69 15.76
CA GLN A 18 6.14 -15.61 14.85
C GLN A 18 6.17 -15.07 13.41
N GLY A 19 5.05 -14.52 12.93
CA GLY A 19 4.96 -13.89 11.62
C GLY A 19 5.91 -12.69 11.49
N TYR A 20 5.96 -11.83 12.50
CA TYR A 20 6.87 -10.68 12.53
C TYR A 20 8.34 -11.10 12.48
N LEU A 21 8.75 -12.07 13.31
CA LEU A 21 10.13 -12.57 13.32
C LEU A 21 10.51 -13.21 11.98
N THR A 22 9.57 -13.94 11.36
CA THR A 22 9.77 -14.58 10.04
C THR A 22 9.96 -13.53 8.95
N GLN A 23 9.09 -12.52 8.93
CA GLN A 23 9.18 -11.43 7.96
C GLN A 23 10.47 -10.64 8.13
N LEU A 24 10.81 -10.26 9.37
CA LEU A 24 12.01 -9.50 9.68
C LEU A 24 13.28 -10.24 9.26
N SER A 25 13.29 -11.57 9.41
CA SER A 25 14.40 -12.41 8.93
C SER A 25 14.54 -12.34 7.41
N LEU A 26 13.43 -12.47 6.68
CA LEU A 26 13.41 -12.39 5.22
C LEU A 26 13.91 -11.04 4.72
N GLU A 27 13.47 -9.95 5.35
CA GLU A 27 13.86 -8.59 5.03
C GLU A 27 15.34 -8.35 5.28
N LEU A 28 15.84 -8.70 6.46
CA LEU A 28 17.25 -8.49 6.78
C LEU A 28 18.17 -9.35 5.92
N ASP A 29 17.78 -10.60 5.61
CA ASP A 29 18.52 -11.46 4.69
C ASP A 29 18.63 -10.84 3.30
N TYR A 30 17.56 -10.21 2.82
CA TYR A 30 17.58 -9.48 1.56
C TYR A 30 18.48 -8.25 1.67
N LEU A 31 18.25 -7.38 2.65
CA LEU A 31 18.94 -6.09 2.80
C LEU A 31 20.44 -6.25 3.06
N ILE A 32 20.87 -7.27 3.79
CA ILE A 32 22.31 -7.55 4.00
C ILE A 32 23.00 -7.94 2.69
N LYS A 33 22.28 -8.62 1.78
CA LYS A 33 22.82 -9.06 0.48
C LYS A 33 22.81 -7.96 -0.57
N THR A 34 21.83 -7.05 -0.52
CA THR A 34 21.57 -6.09 -1.60
C THR A 34 21.90 -4.64 -1.24
N SER A 35 21.94 -4.27 0.05
CA SER A 35 22.20 -2.88 0.46
C SER A 35 23.67 -2.52 0.31
N ASN A 36 23.91 -1.34 -0.27
CA ASN A 36 25.24 -0.71 -0.29
C ASN A 36 25.74 -0.32 1.11
N ASN A 37 24.84 -0.13 2.07
CA ASN A 37 25.15 0.20 3.46
C ASN A 37 24.58 -0.87 4.39
N LYS A 38 25.03 -2.11 4.24
CA LYS A 38 24.52 -3.26 5.02
C LYS A 38 24.84 -3.19 6.51
N GLU A 39 25.90 -2.48 6.90
CA GLU A 39 26.40 -2.40 8.29
C GLU A 39 25.35 -1.84 9.26
N ILE A 40 24.47 -0.95 8.79
CA ILE A 40 23.39 -0.37 9.61
C ILE A 40 22.38 -1.43 10.08
N TYR A 41 22.23 -2.53 9.32
CA TYR A 41 21.25 -3.57 9.62
C TYR A 41 21.80 -4.63 10.59
N TYR A 42 23.12 -4.70 10.78
CA TYR A 42 23.74 -5.74 11.60
C TYR A 42 23.33 -5.74 13.07
N PRO A 43 23.14 -4.60 13.76
CA PRO A 43 22.63 -4.63 15.14
C PRO A 43 21.27 -5.33 15.25
N LEU A 44 20.34 -5.01 14.35
CA LEU A 44 19.03 -5.62 14.30
C LEU A 44 19.10 -7.10 13.91
N TYR A 45 19.89 -7.42 12.88
CA TYR A 45 20.08 -8.81 12.44
C TYR A 45 20.68 -9.69 13.53
N LYS A 46 21.73 -9.22 14.21
CA LYS A 46 22.34 -9.94 15.33
C LYS A 46 21.32 -10.19 16.44
N LYS A 47 20.54 -9.18 16.82
CA LYS A 47 19.50 -9.34 17.85
C LYS A 47 18.43 -10.34 17.42
N LEU A 48 18.03 -10.33 16.15
CA LEU A 48 17.07 -11.30 15.62
C LEU A 48 17.60 -12.74 15.67
N GLN A 49 18.89 -12.96 15.38
CA GLN A 49 19.50 -14.29 15.42
C GLN A 49 19.56 -14.89 16.84
N GLU A 50 19.48 -14.08 17.90
CA GLU A 50 19.40 -14.58 19.29
C GLU A 50 18.05 -15.26 19.59
N PHE A 51 16.98 -14.89 18.87
CA PHE A 51 15.62 -15.35 19.17
C PHE A 51 15.41 -16.85 18.98
N PRO A 52 15.80 -17.48 17.84
CA PRO A 52 15.64 -18.91 17.67
C PRO A 52 16.44 -19.73 18.70
N THR A 53 17.58 -19.22 19.17
CA THR A 53 18.40 -19.88 20.19
C THR A 53 17.77 -19.76 21.58
N LYS A 54 17.29 -18.58 21.95
CA LYS A 54 16.71 -18.32 23.28
C LYS A 54 15.26 -18.82 23.41
N TYR A 55 14.50 -18.78 22.31
CA TYR A 55 13.08 -19.11 22.22
C TYR A 55 12.79 -20.08 21.08
N PRO A 56 13.36 -21.30 21.10
CA PRO A 56 13.28 -22.25 19.97
C PRO A 56 11.85 -22.73 19.66
N ASN A 57 10.92 -22.61 20.60
CA ASN A 57 9.53 -23.01 20.41
C ASN A 57 8.58 -22.03 21.11
N LEU A 58 8.10 -21.03 20.37
CA LEU A 58 7.19 -19.99 20.87
C LEU A 58 5.88 -20.54 21.43
N ARG A 59 5.42 -21.72 20.97
CA ARG A 59 4.25 -22.39 21.54
C ARG A 59 4.51 -22.88 22.95
N ASN A 60 5.66 -23.50 23.19
CA ASN A 60 6.06 -23.92 24.54
C ASN A 60 6.26 -22.71 25.45
N ILE A 61 6.84 -21.62 24.93
CA ILE A 61 6.97 -20.35 25.69
C ILE A 61 5.59 -19.81 26.08
N SER A 62 4.65 -19.75 25.14
CA SER A 62 3.28 -19.31 25.39
C SER A 62 2.58 -20.16 26.47
N ILE A 63 2.73 -21.48 26.41
CA ILE A 63 2.19 -22.41 27.42
C ILE A 63 2.82 -22.13 28.79
N ARG A 64 4.14 -21.99 28.89
CA ARG A 64 4.83 -21.71 30.16
C ARG A 64 4.42 -20.38 30.77
N ILE A 65 4.26 -19.33 29.95
CA ILE A 65 3.74 -18.04 30.41
C ILE A 65 2.33 -18.22 30.97
N ARG A 66 1.45 -18.95 30.26
CA ARG A 66 0.10 -19.23 30.73
C ARG A 66 0.10 -20.00 32.07
N GLU A 67 0.94 -21.02 32.21
CA GLU A 67 1.08 -21.80 33.44
C GLU A 67 1.55 -20.93 34.61
N ASP A 68 2.54 -20.06 34.39
CA ASP A 68 3.00 -19.08 35.36
C ASP A 68 1.84 -18.15 35.81
N LEU A 69 1.06 -17.64 34.87
CA LEU A 69 -0.10 -16.77 35.17
C LEU A 69 -1.22 -17.50 35.93
N LEU A 70 -1.33 -18.83 35.78
CA LEU A 70 -2.35 -19.65 36.45
C LEU A 70 -1.91 -20.18 37.82
N LYS A 71 -0.69 -19.87 38.29
CA LYS A 71 -0.26 -20.21 39.65
C LYS A 71 -1.17 -19.55 40.68
N GLU A 72 -1.47 -20.28 41.76
CA GLU A 72 -2.42 -19.88 42.80
C GLU A 72 -2.12 -18.48 43.37
N GLU A 73 -0.85 -18.18 43.62
CA GLU A 73 -0.39 -16.87 44.10
C GLU A 73 -0.71 -15.73 43.12
N ASN A 74 -0.50 -15.95 41.82
CA ASN A 74 -0.75 -14.96 40.77
C ASN A 74 -2.26 -14.77 40.52
N VAL A 75 -3.02 -15.87 40.55
CA VAL A 75 -4.48 -15.85 40.43
C VAL A 75 -5.12 -15.14 41.64
N SER A 76 -4.69 -15.48 42.85
CA SER A 76 -5.15 -14.82 44.08
C SER A 76 -4.82 -13.33 44.07
N TYR A 77 -3.61 -12.96 43.62
CA TYR A 77 -3.24 -11.57 43.44
C TYR A 77 -4.13 -10.87 42.41
N TYR A 78 -4.43 -11.51 41.27
CA TYR A 78 -5.31 -10.95 40.24
C TYR A 78 -6.72 -10.71 40.77
N PHE A 79 -7.32 -11.69 41.46
CA PHE A 79 -8.65 -11.52 42.05
C PHE A 79 -8.71 -10.36 43.04
N LYS A 80 -7.65 -10.16 43.83
CA LYS A 80 -7.59 -9.07 44.81
C LYS A 80 -7.32 -7.69 44.18
N ASN A 81 -6.53 -7.63 43.10
CA ASN A 81 -5.99 -6.36 42.58
C ASN A 81 -6.49 -5.99 41.17
N GLY A 82 -7.25 -6.87 40.50
CA GLY A 82 -7.74 -6.70 39.13
C GLY A 82 -6.67 -6.79 38.04
N LYS A 83 -5.44 -7.18 38.38
CA LYS A 83 -4.30 -7.33 37.46
C LYS A 83 -3.27 -8.31 38.01
N TYR A 84 -2.50 -8.92 37.12
CA TYR A 84 -1.37 -9.77 37.50
C TYR A 84 -0.21 -8.93 38.07
N PRO A 85 0.65 -9.51 38.94
CA PRO A 85 1.88 -8.86 39.35
C PRO A 85 2.83 -8.75 38.14
N SER A 86 3.66 -7.70 38.11
CA SER A 86 4.57 -7.43 36.98
C SER A 86 5.63 -8.53 36.77
N ASN A 87 5.90 -9.33 37.79
CA ASN A 87 6.83 -10.46 37.76
C ASN A 87 6.11 -11.82 37.71
N ALA A 88 4.82 -11.86 37.32
CA ALA A 88 4.04 -13.10 37.30
C ALA A 88 4.68 -14.22 36.46
N SER A 89 5.45 -13.88 35.42
CA SER A 89 6.25 -14.81 34.64
C SER A 89 7.63 -14.22 34.36
N ILE A 90 8.69 -14.93 34.75
CA ILE A 90 10.08 -14.53 34.46
C ILE A 90 10.32 -14.59 32.95
N ILE A 91 9.92 -15.70 32.32
CA ILE A 91 10.10 -15.90 30.87
C ILE A 91 9.26 -14.91 30.05
N GLY A 92 8.07 -14.55 30.55
CA GLY A 92 7.23 -13.50 29.96
C GLY A 92 7.89 -12.12 29.99
N ASN A 93 8.57 -11.77 31.08
CA ASN A 93 9.34 -10.52 31.17
C ASN A 93 10.55 -10.51 30.24
N GLU A 94 11.28 -11.62 30.16
CA GLU A 94 12.44 -11.74 29.28
C GLU A 94 12.08 -11.56 27.81
N ILE A 95 11.06 -12.30 27.33
CA ILE A 95 10.65 -12.19 25.92
C ILE A 95 10.07 -10.81 25.61
N THR A 96 9.36 -10.21 26.56
CA THR A 96 8.87 -8.82 26.43
C THR A 96 10.04 -7.84 26.25
N LYS A 97 11.09 -7.97 27.06
CA LYS A 97 12.29 -7.14 26.95
C LYS A 97 12.96 -7.31 25.59
N ASP A 98 13.19 -8.54 25.15
CA ASP A 98 13.89 -8.81 23.89
C ASP A 98 13.07 -8.34 22.67
N LEU A 99 11.74 -8.50 22.68
CA LEU A 99 10.88 -8.00 21.61
C LEU A 99 10.91 -6.47 21.54
N ASN A 100 10.85 -5.79 22.68
CA ASN A 100 10.92 -4.33 22.72
C ASN A 100 12.29 -3.80 22.24
N GLU A 101 13.36 -4.55 22.45
CA GLU A 101 14.68 -4.24 21.88
C GLU A 101 14.67 -4.36 20.35
N LEU A 102 14.08 -5.43 19.79
CA LEU A 102 13.89 -5.54 18.33
C LEU A 102 13.09 -4.37 17.75
N PHE A 103 11.97 -3.98 18.37
CA PHE A 103 11.16 -2.87 17.87
C PHE A 103 11.93 -1.54 17.89
N THR A 104 12.76 -1.33 18.90
CA THR A 104 13.60 -0.13 19.01
C THR A 104 14.64 -0.08 17.89
N LEU A 105 15.27 -1.22 17.61
CA LEU A 105 16.25 -1.36 16.54
C LEU A 105 15.60 -1.21 15.14
N GLU A 106 14.43 -1.79 14.91
CA GLU A 106 13.63 -1.58 13.69
C GLU A 106 13.27 -0.11 13.48
N GLU A 107 12.71 0.55 14.51
CA GLU A 107 12.30 1.96 14.44
C GLU A 107 13.50 2.88 14.15
N SER A 108 14.70 2.53 14.64
CA SER A 108 15.93 3.29 14.37
C SER A 108 16.33 3.32 12.89
N LEU A 109 15.90 2.32 12.11
CA LEU A 109 16.20 2.20 10.69
C LEU A 109 15.20 2.92 9.79
N LYS A 110 14.02 3.27 10.32
CA LYS A 110 12.92 3.82 9.53
C LYS A 110 13.30 5.07 8.73
N ASN A 111 14.07 5.98 9.32
CA ASN A 111 14.51 7.19 8.63
C ASN A 111 15.41 6.87 7.42
N TYR A 112 16.25 5.84 7.55
CA TYR A 112 17.07 5.38 6.45
C TYR A 112 16.22 4.71 5.36
N THR A 113 15.27 3.84 5.73
CA THR A 113 14.32 3.25 4.77
C THR A 113 13.56 4.35 4.01
N ALA A 114 13.04 5.36 4.72
CA ALA A 114 12.34 6.48 4.12
C ALA A 114 13.20 7.31 3.16
N LEU A 115 14.51 7.43 3.42
CA LEU A 115 15.46 8.06 2.49
C LEU A 115 15.57 7.25 1.19
N LEU A 116 15.63 5.91 1.27
CA LEU A 116 15.68 5.05 0.08
C LEU A 116 14.40 5.18 -0.76
N TRP A 117 13.24 5.28 -0.10
CA TRP A 117 11.99 5.63 -0.77
C TRP A 117 12.14 6.97 -1.50
N GLN A 118 12.52 8.04 -0.79
CA GLN A 118 12.66 9.36 -1.38
C GLN A 118 13.63 9.40 -2.58
N GLN A 119 14.72 8.64 -2.54
CA GLN A 119 15.73 8.60 -3.60
C GLN A 119 15.30 7.80 -4.84
N ARG A 120 14.47 6.77 -4.67
CA ARG A 120 14.13 5.85 -5.76
C ARG A 120 12.89 6.29 -6.55
N LEU A 121 11.97 7.01 -5.92
CA LEU A 121 10.72 7.41 -6.55
C LEU A 121 10.96 8.46 -7.65
N THR A 122 10.32 8.24 -8.79
CA THR A 122 10.24 9.18 -9.91
C THR A 122 9.45 10.42 -9.48
N ASN A 123 10.00 11.60 -9.75
CA ASN A 123 9.28 12.84 -9.53
C ASN A 123 8.02 12.90 -10.42
N PHE A 124 6.91 13.36 -9.87
CA PHE A 124 5.64 13.48 -10.61
C PHE A 124 5.77 14.24 -11.93
N ASN A 125 6.55 15.32 -11.96
CA ASN A 125 6.72 16.13 -13.17
C ASN A 125 7.47 15.40 -14.27
N ASP A 126 8.35 14.47 -13.87
CA ASP A 126 9.22 13.69 -14.75
C ASP A 126 8.55 12.38 -15.22
N LEU A 127 7.30 12.11 -14.81
CA LEU A 127 6.55 10.96 -15.29
C LEU A 127 6.23 11.09 -16.79
N VAL A 128 6.66 10.08 -17.54
CA VAL A 128 6.45 9.94 -18.99
C VAL A 128 5.81 8.58 -19.29
N ASN A 129 4.69 8.60 -20.03
CA ASN A 129 3.93 7.40 -20.38
C ASN A 129 4.74 6.45 -21.26
N GLY A 130 4.90 5.21 -20.83
CA GLY A 130 5.66 4.18 -21.52
C GLY A 130 7.16 4.19 -21.20
N GLU A 131 7.63 5.06 -20.30
CA GLU A 131 8.99 5.01 -19.74
C GLU A 131 9.00 4.32 -18.37
N ASP A 132 10.19 3.96 -17.90
CA ASP A 132 10.35 3.33 -16.59
C ASP A 132 10.11 4.37 -15.49
N PHE A 133 9.31 3.99 -14.50
CA PHE A 133 8.95 4.87 -13.39
C PHE A 133 8.76 4.06 -12.12
N MET A 134 8.77 4.76 -11.00
CA MET A 134 8.38 4.22 -9.71
C MET A 134 7.73 5.32 -8.86
N ILE A 135 6.50 5.15 -8.44
CA ILE A 135 5.75 6.13 -7.63
C ILE A 135 5.05 5.44 -6.47
N VAL A 136 4.68 6.23 -5.47
CA VAL A 136 3.70 5.80 -4.47
C VAL A 136 2.41 6.56 -4.72
N GLY A 137 1.31 5.83 -4.74
CA GLY A 137 0.01 6.36 -5.10
C GLY A 137 -1.10 5.86 -4.20
N HIS A 138 -2.04 6.74 -3.89
CA HIS A 138 -3.29 6.38 -3.24
C HIS A 138 -4.37 6.20 -4.30
N ALA A 139 -4.90 4.98 -4.41
CA ALA A 139 -6.00 4.65 -5.30
C ALA A 139 -7.33 5.09 -4.68
N SER A 140 -7.99 6.09 -5.26
CA SER A 140 -9.30 6.55 -4.79
C SER A 140 -10.10 7.22 -5.89
N PHE A 141 -11.42 7.03 -5.85
CA PHE A 141 -12.37 7.78 -6.67
C PHE A 141 -12.63 9.18 -6.11
N ASN A 142 -12.21 9.46 -4.88
CA ASN A 142 -12.39 10.75 -4.22
C ASN A 142 -11.07 11.48 -4.10
N ILE A 143 -11.13 12.81 -4.22
CA ILE A 143 -9.94 13.64 -4.04
C ILE A 143 -9.50 13.59 -2.59
N PRO A 144 -8.25 13.22 -2.31
CA PRO A 144 -7.77 13.15 -0.95
C PRO A 144 -7.79 14.51 -0.27
N GLY A 145 -8.36 14.57 0.93
CA GLY A 145 -8.44 15.80 1.72
C GLY A 145 -9.70 16.64 1.47
N ILE A 146 -10.59 16.22 0.57
CA ILE A 146 -11.95 16.78 0.49
C ILE A 146 -12.89 15.94 1.35
N SER A 147 -13.80 16.59 2.08
CA SER A 147 -14.79 15.99 3.02
C SER A 147 -15.75 14.97 2.40
N SER A 148 -15.61 14.67 1.10
CA SER A 148 -16.44 13.73 0.35
C SER A 148 -15.78 12.36 0.12
N ASP A 149 -14.60 12.07 0.69
CA ASP A 149 -13.98 10.76 0.59
C ASP A 149 -14.77 9.67 1.34
N LYS A 150 -15.73 9.06 0.65
CA LYS A 150 -16.69 8.10 1.21
C LYS A 150 -16.08 6.76 1.60
N ASN A 151 -14.86 6.42 1.16
CA ASN A 151 -14.24 5.13 1.44
C ASN A 151 -13.78 4.99 2.91
N TYR A 152 -13.86 6.04 3.72
CA TYR A 152 -13.43 6.05 5.13
C TYR A 152 -14.39 6.82 6.05
N ASN A 153 -15.68 6.89 5.68
CA ASN A 153 -16.69 7.62 6.45
C ASN A 153 -17.13 6.86 7.71
N SER A 154 -16.31 6.96 8.75
CA SER A 154 -16.77 7.13 10.14
C SER A 154 -15.71 7.74 11.05
N HIS A 155 -14.41 7.57 10.74
CA HIS A 155 -13.30 8.26 11.42
C HIS A 155 -12.22 8.62 10.39
N MET A 156 -11.82 9.90 10.36
CA MET A 156 -10.71 10.41 9.54
C MET A 156 -9.42 9.72 9.98
N ALA A 157 -9.13 8.54 9.42
CA ALA A 157 -7.96 7.77 9.76
C ALA A 157 -6.69 8.62 9.63
N GLN A 158 -5.80 8.54 10.62
CA GLN A 158 -4.58 9.35 10.63
C GLN A 158 -3.45 8.77 9.76
N TYR A 159 -3.72 7.67 9.06
CA TYR A 159 -2.82 7.09 8.06
C TYR A 159 -3.42 7.16 6.66
N LEU A 160 -2.56 7.03 5.66
CA LEU A 160 -2.89 6.90 4.26
C LEU A 160 -2.37 5.54 3.78
N SER A 161 -3.27 4.68 3.30
CA SER A 161 -2.91 3.44 2.62
C SER A 161 -2.64 3.74 1.15
N CYS A 162 -1.42 3.47 0.71
CA CYS A 162 -0.96 3.66 -0.66
C CYS A 162 -0.42 2.35 -1.22
N SER A 163 -0.12 2.34 -2.52
CA SER A 163 0.65 1.28 -3.15
C SER A 163 1.85 1.87 -3.89
N LEU A 164 2.93 1.11 -3.94
CA LEU A 164 3.99 1.28 -4.93
C LEU A 164 3.43 0.90 -6.30
N PHE A 165 3.60 1.80 -7.27
CA PHE A 165 3.40 1.52 -8.68
C PHE A 165 4.72 1.69 -9.41
N SER A 166 5.03 0.79 -10.32
CA SER A 166 6.18 0.91 -11.20
C SER A 166 5.82 0.44 -12.61
N ASN A 167 6.79 0.50 -13.53
CA ASN A 167 6.66 -0.09 -14.85
C ASN A 167 6.46 -1.62 -14.82
N LEU A 168 6.68 -2.28 -13.68
CA LEU A 168 6.51 -3.73 -13.48
C LEU A 168 5.39 -4.09 -12.50
N GLU A 169 5.02 -3.18 -11.59
CA GLU A 169 3.93 -3.35 -10.62
C GLU A 169 2.84 -2.30 -10.90
N LEU A 170 1.75 -2.72 -11.55
CA LEU A 170 0.68 -1.83 -12.02
C LEU A 170 -0.69 -2.19 -11.42
N ASN A 171 -0.72 -3.09 -10.44
CA ASN A 171 -1.96 -3.46 -9.77
C ASN A 171 -2.43 -2.32 -8.87
N SER A 172 -3.68 -1.95 -9.05
CA SER A 172 -4.35 -0.91 -8.28
C SER A 172 -5.45 -1.54 -7.45
N PHE A 173 -5.61 -1.11 -6.20
CA PHE A 173 -6.72 -1.53 -5.36
C PHE A 173 -8.06 -1.28 -6.06
N GLN A 174 -8.94 -2.29 -6.05
CA GLN A 174 -10.24 -2.28 -6.74
C GLN A 174 -10.18 -1.86 -8.22
N ASN A 175 -9.08 -2.13 -8.91
CA ASN A 175 -8.86 -1.75 -10.30
C ASN A 175 -9.05 -0.24 -10.56
N SER A 176 -8.73 0.61 -9.58
CA SER A 176 -8.85 2.07 -9.73
C SER A 176 -8.00 2.61 -10.88
N ASN A 177 -8.64 3.41 -11.74
CA ASN A 177 -7.99 4.15 -12.81
C ASN A 177 -7.49 5.53 -12.36
N LEU A 178 -7.76 5.94 -11.11
CA LEU A 178 -7.35 7.23 -10.57
C LEU A 178 -6.43 7.02 -9.36
N ILE A 179 -5.18 7.44 -9.52
CA ILE A 179 -4.12 7.26 -8.54
C ILE A 179 -3.55 8.64 -8.14
N PHE A 180 -3.69 9.02 -6.88
CA PHE A 180 -3.13 10.27 -6.36
C PHE A 180 -1.69 10.05 -5.90
N VAL A 181 -0.75 10.72 -6.56
CA VAL A 181 0.69 10.53 -6.32
C VAL A 181 1.12 11.26 -5.06
N VAL A 182 1.83 10.56 -4.18
CA VAL A 182 2.33 11.09 -2.90
C VAL A 182 3.85 10.98 -2.83
N ASN A 183 4.46 11.92 -2.14
CA ASN A 183 5.88 11.84 -1.82
C ASN A 183 6.09 11.06 -0.53
N VAL A 184 7.12 10.23 -0.47
CA VAL A 184 7.54 9.51 0.73
C VAL A 184 8.80 10.16 1.29
N ASN A 185 8.82 10.42 2.59
CA ASN A 185 9.95 11.00 3.31
C ASN A 185 9.95 10.55 4.78
N SER A 186 10.99 10.92 5.52
CA SER A 186 11.17 10.50 6.93
C SER A 186 10.08 10.99 7.89
N THR A 187 9.34 12.04 7.52
CA THR A 187 8.28 12.58 8.39
C THR A 187 6.95 11.85 8.22
N ASN A 188 6.68 11.29 7.03
CA ASN A 188 5.41 10.62 6.74
C ASN A 188 5.50 9.11 6.60
N TYR A 189 6.65 8.51 6.30
CA TYR A 189 6.76 7.07 6.18
C TYR A 189 6.50 6.37 7.52
N ILE A 190 5.58 5.40 7.53
CA ILE A 190 5.29 4.58 8.71
C ILE A 190 5.85 3.18 8.52
N ALA A 191 5.42 2.49 7.48
CA ALA A 191 5.74 1.09 7.23
C ALA A 191 5.36 0.71 5.79
N SER A 192 5.78 -0.47 5.34
CA SER A 192 5.37 -0.97 4.02
C SER A 192 5.42 -2.50 3.96
N SER A 193 4.68 -3.07 3.01
CA SER A 193 4.53 -4.50 2.80
C SER A 193 4.30 -4.81 1.33
N SER A 194 4.96 -5.85 0.84
CA SER A 194 4.68 -6.44 -0.48
C SER A 194 3.27 -7.05 -0.61
N CYS A 195 2.46 -7.05 0.46
CA CYS A 195 1.04 -7.38 0.42
C CYS A 195 0.16 -6.39 1.19
N ASP A 196 -1.13 -6.31 0.82
CA ASP A 196 -2.13 -5.63 1.64
C ASP A 196 -2.13 -6.20 3.06
N SER A 197 -2.00 -5.31 4.03
CA SER A 197 -1.83 -5.66 5.44
C SER A 197 -2.99 -5.21 6.31
N VAL A 198 -4.11 -4.84 5.67
CA VAL A 198 -5.39 -4.53 6.33
C VAL A 198 -5.19 -3.47 7.42
N THR A 199 -4.34 -2.49 7.14
CA THR A 199 -3.95 -1.47 8.11
C THR A 199 -5.18 -0.70 8.60
N GLY A 200 -5.21 -0.32 9.89
CA GLY A 200 -6.32 0.40 10.52
C GLY A 200 -5.90 1.38 11.62
N ASP A 201 -6.83 2.24 12.02
CA ASP A 201 -6.67 3.22 13.10
C ASP A 201 -7.47 2.79 14.34
N PHE A 202 -6.84 2.80 15.51
CA PHE A 202 -7.39 2.28 16.75
C PHE A 202 -7.11 3.21 17.93
N ASN A 203 -7.84 3.01 19.04
CA ASN A 203 -7.72 3.84 20.26
C ASN A 203 -6.77 3.27 21.33
N ASN A 204 -6.22 2.07 21.15
CA ASN A 204 -5.34 1.42 22.14
C ASN A 204 -4.12 0.81 21.46
N PRO A 205 -2.92 0.85 22.07
CA PRO A 205 -1.74 0.18 21.53
C PRO A 205 -1.72 -1.32 21.84
N ASP A 206 -0.96 -2.06 21.03
CA ASP A 206 -0.64 -3.49 21.18
C ASP A 206 0.58 -3.86 20.31
N PHE A 207 0.84 -5.16 20.17
CA PHE A 207 1.92 -5.69 19.33
C PHE A 207 1.78 -5.31 17.85
N LEU A 208 0.57 -5.08 17.35
CA LEU A 208 0.30 -4.77 15.94
C LEU A 208 0.51 -3.28 15.62
N THR A 209 0.76 -2.46 16.64
CA THR A 209 0.86 -1.00 16.52
C THR A 209 2.15 -0.57 15.82
N LEU A 210 2.03 -0.10 14.58
CA LEU A 210 3.13 0.47 13.80
C LEU A 210 3.54 1.84 14.36
N LYS A 211 2.59 2.77 14.46
CA LYS A 211 2.85 4.17 14.80
C LYS A 211 1.77 4.73 15.72
N VAL A 212 2.19 5.68 16.56
CA VAL A 212 1.27 6.53 17.31
C VAL A 212 1.28 7.91 16.64
N ILE A 213 0.11 8.41 16.30
CA ILE A 213 -0.10 9.75 15.75
C ILE A 213 -0.95 10.52 16.76
N GLU A 214 -0.55 11.75 17.08
CA GLU A 214 -1.28 12.59 18.00
C GLU A 214 -1.92 13.75 17.24
N VAL A 215 -3.24 13.87 17.33
CA VAL A 215 -4.03 14.91 16.66
C VAL A 215 -4.98 15.54 17.68
N ASN A 216 -4.86 16.86 17.86
CA ASN A 216 -5.68 17.62 18.81
C ASN A 216 -5.69 17.02 20.23
N GLY A 217 -4.54 16.51 20.69
CA GLY A 217 -4.39 15.87 22.01
C GLY A 217 -4.93 14.43 22.10
N SER A 218 -5.49 13.88 21.03
CA SER A 218 -5.94 12.48 20.94
C SER A 218 -4.88 11.60 20.30
N LYS A 219 -4.62 10.44 20.91
CA LYS A 219 -3.69 9.43 20.36
C LYS A 219 -4.42 8.45 19.47
N HIS A 220 -3.92 8.32 18.25
CA HIS A 220 -4.32 7.37 17.22
C HIS A 220 -3.24 6.32 17.04
N TYR A 221 -3.62 5.05 17.07
CA TYR A 221 -2.71 3.91 16.99
C TYR A 221 -2.89 3.24 15.64
N ILE A 222 -1.94 3.45 14.74
CA ILE A 222 -1.94 2.82 13.42
C ILE A 222 -1.46 1.39 13.58
N LYS A 223 -2.29 0.42 13.19
CA LYS A 223 -2.02 -1.01 13.35
C LYS A 223 -2.17 -1.76 12.04
N VAL A 224 -1.46 -2.88 11.95
CA VAL A 224 -1.75 -3.89 10.92
C VAL A 224 -3.02 -4.66 11.28
N GLY A 225 -3.82 -5.03 10.30
CA GLY A 225 -5.02 -5.85 10.51
C GLY A 225 -4.67 -7.32 10.68
N TYR A 226 -5.58 -8.07 11.32
CA TYR A 226 -5.40 -9.51 11.52
C TYR A 226 -5.36 -10.25 10.19
N THR A 227 -4.20 -10.72 9.77
CA THR A 227 -4.11 -11.88 8.89
C THR A 227 -4.00 -13.11 9.79
N ASN A 228 -5.11 -13.83 9.94
CA ASN A 228 -5.08 -15.20 10.49
C ASN A 228 -4.27 -16.15 9.59
N ASP A 229 -3.95 -15.70 8.37
CA ASP A 229 -2.95 -16.30 7.51
C ASP A 229 -1.57 -15.75 7.84
N SER A 230 -0.57 -16.61 7.85
CA SER A 230 0.87 -16.33 7.84
C SER A 230 1.37 -15.44 6.68
N LYS A 231 0.45 -14.78 5.95
CA LYS A 231 0.72 -13.78 4.92
C LYS A 231 1.36 -12.57 5.62
N LYS A 232 2.69 -12.49 5.42
CA LYS A 232 3.65 -11.40 5.71
C LYS A 232 3.17 -10.29 6.65
N CYS A 233 3.86 -10.16 7.78
CA CYS A 233 3.69 -8.97 8.63
C CYS A 233 4.24 -7.71 7.95
N VAL A 234 3.78 -6.53 8.37
CA VAL A 234 4.38 -5.25 7.94
C VAL A 234 5.59 -4.93 8.80
N THR A 235 6.60 -4.31 8.24
CA THR A 235 7.72 -3.70 8.98
C THR A 235 8.05 -2.31 8.41
N ALA A 236 8.98 -1.60 9.06
CA ALA A 236 9.53 -0.35 8.56
C ALA A 236 10.78 -0.52 7.67
N LEU A 237 11.10 -1.75 7.22
CA LEU A 237 12.35 -2.05 6.52
C LEU A 237 12.21 -2.25 5.00
N GLU A 238 11.03 -2.64 4.52
CA GLU A 238 10.87 -2.92 3.08
C GLU A 238 11.13 -1.66 2.24
N THR A 239 12.09 -1.76 1.33
CA THR A 239 12.48 -0.69 0.40
C THR A 239 11.65 -0.77 -0.89
N PRO A 240 11.60 0.29 -1.72
CA PRO A 240 10.85 0.25 -2.99
C PRO A 240 11.24 -0.93 -3.88
N GLU A 241 12.54 -1.20 -4.01
CA GLU A 241 13.07 -2.29 -4.84
C GLU A 241 12.73 -3.68 -4.27
N MET A 242 12.71 -3.78 -2.95
CA MET A 242 12.32 -5.02 -2.28
C MET A 242 10.85 -5.31 -2.52
N ILE A 243 9.97 -4.30 -2.38
CA ILE A 243 8.54 -4.44 -2.63
C ILE A 243 8.27 -4.82 -4.07
N GLU A 244 8.81 -4.08 -5.04
CA GLU A 244 8.65 -4.40 -6.46
C GLU A 244 9.04 -5.85 -6.75
N LYS A 245 10.22 -6.29 -6.29
CA LYS A 245 10.69 -7.66 -6.49
C LYS A 245 9.77 -8.70 -5.84
N LEU A 246 9.35 -8.48 -4.59
CA LEU A 246 8.52 -9.42 -3.85
C LEU A 246 7.10 -9.48 -4.42
N SER A 247 6.55 -8.36 -4.88
CA SER A 247 5.22 -8.29 -5.48
C SER A 247 5.20 -8.97 -6.85
N ILE A 248 6.21 -8.73 -7.71
CA ILE A 248 6.43 -9.48 -8.97
C ILE A 248 6.53 -10.98 -8.72
N ALA A 249 7.35 -11.40 -7.75
CA ALA A 249 7.51 -12.81 -7.43
C ALA A 249 6.20 -13.46 -6.94
N ARG A 250 5.39 -12.72 -6.19
CA ARG A 250 4.05 -13.15 -5.77
C ARG A 250 3.11 -13.26 -6.96
N GLU A 251 3.05 -12.26 -7.82
CA GLU A 251 2.17 -12.26 -8.99
C GLU A 251 2.49 -13.44 -9.92
N LEU A 252 3.76 -13.68 -10.21
CA LEU A 252 4.20 -14.83 -10.99
C LEU A 252 3.82 -16.18 -10.35
N LYS A 253 3.88 -16.26 -9.02
CA LYS A 253 3.52 -17.48 -8.28
C LYS A 253 2.02 -17.74 -8.29
N GLU A 254 1.21 -16.72 -8.05
CA GLU A 254 -0.25 -16.87 -7.89
C GLU A 254 -0.99 -16.86 -9.24
N ASN A 255 -0.54 -16.03 -10.20
CA ASN A 255 -1.21 -15.83 -11.49
C ASN A 255 -0.48 -16.49 -12.68
N GLY A 256 0.78 -16.92 -12.50
CA GLY A 256 1.60 -17.53 -13.56
C GLY A 256 2.14 -16.57 -14.63
N LYS A 257 1.77 -15.28 -14.59
CA LYS A 257 2.19 -14.23 -15.52
C LYS A 257 2.19 -12.86 -14.82
N LEU A 258 2.85 -11.87 -15.42
CA LEU A 258 2.78 -10.47 -14.99
C LEU A 258 1.63 -9.72 -15.66
N TYR A 259 1.28 -8.57 -15.09
CA TYR A 259 0.21 -7.69 -15.56
C TYR A 259 -1.15 -8.41 -15.63
N ASP A 260 -1.38 -9.34 -14.71
CA ASP A 260 -2.72 -9.84 -14.46
C ASP A 260 -3.34 -8.94 -13.39
N TYR A 261 -4.27 -8.09 -13.81
CA TYR A 261 -4.82 -7.01 -12.98
C TYR A 261 -5.80 -7.55 -11.94
N ASP A 262 -5.28 -8.36 -11.01
CA ASP A 262 -5.99 -8.85 -9.85
C ASP A 262 -5.81 -7.87 -8.68
N SER A 263 -6.88 -7.15 -8.38
CA SER A 263 -6.96 -6.23 -7.24
C SER A 263 -6.64 -6.87 -5.88
N SER A 264 -6.67 -8.20 -5.75
CA SER A 264 -6.31 -8.93 -4.53
C SER A 264 -4.80 -8.99 -4.26
N LEU A 265 -3.97 -8.73 -5.28
CA LEU A 265 -2.51 -8.79 -5.19
C LEU A 265 -1.87 -7.40 -5.13
N CYS A 266 -2.47 -6.47 -4.39
CA CYS A 266 -1.87 -5.16 -4.13
C CYS A 266 -0.75 -5.25 -3.07
N ASN A 267 0.22 -4.34 -3.15
CA ASN A 267 1.16 -4.04 -2.08
C ASN A 267 0.65 -2.85 -1.24
N GLU A 268 1.20 -2.64 -0.05
CA GLU A 268 0.80 -1.55 0.84
C GLU A 268 2.01 -0.71 1.29
N VAL A 269 1.87 0.60 1.19
CA VAL A 269 2.76 1.61 1.77
C VAL A 269 1.92 2.47 2.70
N VAL A 270 2.25 2.45 3.99
CA VAL A 270 1.51 3.15 5.04
C VAL A 270 2.20 4.47 5.33
N LEU A 271 1.48 5.57 5.17
CA LEU A 271 1.98 6.93 5.43
C LEU A 271 1.16 7.65 6.51
N ASP A 272 1.78 8.58 7.23
CA ASP A 272 1.11 9.53 8.12
C ASP A 272 0.34 10.54 7.27
N ARG A 273 -1.00 10.49 7.33
CA ARG A 273 -1.87 11.32 6.51
C ARG A 273 -1.70 12.80 6.84
N THR A 274 -1.44 13.13 8.10
CA THR A 274 -1.32 14.52 8.58
C THR A 274 -0.08 15.22 8.03
N LYS A 275 0.87 14.45 7.50
CA LYS A 275 2.15 14.93 6.96
C LYS A 275 2.33 14.60 5.49
N THR A 276 1.33 14.03 4.85
CA THR A 276 1.41 13.62 3.45
C THR A 276 0.72 14.63 2.56
N SER A 277 1.46 15.10 1.56
CA SER A 277 0.94 15.93 0.48
C SER A 277 0.90 15.16 -0.84
N TYR A 278 0.00 15.58 -1.72
CA TYR A 278 -0.16 15.03 -3.05
C TYR A 278 0.55 15.92 -4.07
N SER A 279 1.28 15.29 -4.99
CA SER A 279 1.99 15.99 -6.08
C SER A 279 1.11 16.20 -7.31
N GLY A 280 0.09 15.35 -7.47
CA GLY A 280 -0.81 15.33 -8.62
C GLY A 280 -1.51 13.97 -8.72
N ALA A 281 -2.07 13.67 -9.88
CA ALA A 281 -2.74 12.40 -10.13
C ALA A 281 -2.23 11.69 -11.38
N VAL A 282 -2.38 10.38 -11.42
CA VAL A 282 -2.22 9.55 -12.61
C VAL A 282 -3.58 9.02 -13.01
N LEU A 283 -3.95 9.28 -14.25
CA LEU A 283 -4.98 8.52 -14.96
C LEU A 283 -4.32 7.24 -15.47
N LEU A 284 -4.67 6.11 -14.86
CA LEU A 284 -4.11 4.79 -15.11
C LEU A 284 -5.10 3.99 -15.97
N SER A 285 -4.73 3.69 -17.21
CA SER A 285 -5.58 2.92 -18.14
C SER A 285 -5.06 1.50 -18.33
N ASN A 286 -5.96 0.53 -18.39
CA ASN A 286 -5.71 -0.88 -18.74
C ASN A 286 -5.42 -1.09 -20.23
N GLY A 287 -5.51 -0.06 -21.08
CA GLY A 287 -5.14 -0.13 -22.50
C GLY A 287 -6.23 0.28 -23.48
N CYS A 288 -7.48 0.31 -23.03
CA CYS A 288 -8.62 0.62 -23.89
C CYS A 288 -9.78 1.27 -23.11
N ASP A 289 -9.56 2.12 -22.10
CA ASP A 289 -10.66 2.61 -21.26
C ASP A 289 -11.18 4.00 -21.64
N ILE A 290 -12.32 4.39 -21.05
CA ILE A 290 -12.87 5.76 -21.12
C ILE A 290 -12.82 6.40 -19.73
N LEU A 291 -11.82 7.24 -19.51
CA LEU A 291 -11.54 7.92 -18.24
C LEU A 291 -12.10 9.36 -18.19
N PHE A 292 -13.24 9.59 -18.86
CA PHE A 292 -13.80 10.94 -19.01
C PHE A 292 -14.25 11.52 -17.67
N ASN A 293 -14.83 10.71 -16.79
CA ASN A 293 -15.33 11.19 -15.50
C ASN A 293 -14.17 11.52 -14.54
N GLU A 294 -13.14 10.67 -14.51
CA GLU A 294 -11.92 10.87 -13.74
C GLU A 294 -11.19 12.13 -14.23
N TYR A 295 -11.11 12.32 -15.55
CA TYR A 295 -10.60 13.55 -16.15
C TYR A 295 -11.38 14.79 -15.69
N LEU A 296 -12.71 14.77 -15.76
CA LEU A 296 -13.52 15.91 -15.33
C LEU A 296 -13.32 16.22 -13.86
N LEU A 297 -13.27 15.19 -13.00
CA LEU A 297 -12.99 15.36 -11.56
C LEU A 297 -11.67 16.11 -11.34
N LEU A 298 -10.61 15.72 -12.06
CA LEU A 298 -9.31 16.37 -11.95
C LEU A 298 -9.33 17.82 -12.46
N LYS A 299 -9.98 18.08 -13.60
CA LYS A 299 -10.09 19.43 -14.18
C LYS A 299 -10.89 20.36 -13.31
N GLU A 300 -12.04 19.93 -12.80
CA GLU A 300 -12.93 20.75 -11.97
C GLU A 300 -12.28 21.13 -10.63
N ASN A 301 -11.29 20.36 -10.18
CA ASN A 301 -10.54 20.62 -8.96
C ASN A 301 -9.11 21.15 -9.20
N ASN A 302 -8.77 21.53 -10.44
CA ASN A 302 -7.45 22.03 -10.83
C ASN A 302 -6.28 21.13 -10.38
N ILE A 303 -6.47 19.81 -10.44
CA ILE A 303 -5.44 18.85 -10.05
C ILE A 303 -4.56 18.53 -11.27
N PRO A 304 -3.24 18.76 -11.21
CA PRO A 304 -2.36 18.38 -12.30
C PRO A 304 -2.33 16.85 -12.42
N PHE A 305 -2.32 16.35 -13.65
CA PHE A 305 -2.33 14.91 -13.89
C PHE A 305 -1.42 14.47 -15.02
N LYS A 306 -1.10 13.17 -15.01
CA LYS A 306 -0.34 12.45 -16.03
C LYS A 306 -1.13 11.24 -16.49
N CYS A 307 -0.89 10.79 -17.72
CA CYS A 307 -1.50 9.59 -18.27
C CYS A 307 -0.51 8.44 -18.23
N ILE A 308 -0.93 7.28 -17.72
CA ILE A 308 -0.15 6.04 -17.77
C ILE A 308 -1.04 4.97 -18.40
N ASN A 309 -0.58 4.42 -19.52
CA ASN A 309 -1.25 3.35 -20.25
C ASN A 309 -0.52 2.03 -20.01
N LYS A 310 -1.15 1.12 -19.26
CA LYS A 310 -0.58 -0.18 -18.93
C LYS A 310 -0.27 -1.04 -20.17
N ALA A 311 -1.00 -0.85 -21.29
CA ALA A 311 -0.74 -1.56 -22.54
C ALA A 311 0.69 -1.37 -23.06
N LEU A 312 1.27 -0.17 -22.90
CA LEU A 312 2.63 0.11 -23.35
C LEU A 312 3.66 -0.77 -22.62
N TYR A 313 3.40 -1.08 -21.35
CA TYR A 313 4.28 -1.91 -20.51
C TYR A 313 4.09 -3.41 -20.77
N ARG A 314 2.86 -3.83 -21.09
CA ARG A 314 2.55 -5.19 -21.55
C ARG A 314 3.26 -5.50 -22.87
N LEU A 315 3.21 -4.57 -23.82
CA LEU A 315 3.85 -4.73 -25.14
C LEU A 315 5.38 -4.87 -25.02
N LYS A 316 6.03 -4.17 -24.08
CA LYS A 316 7.46 -4.37 -23.77
C LYS A 316 7.80 -5.78 -23.27
N LYS A 317 6.81 -6.55 -22.82
CA LYS A 317 6.93 -7.95 -22.40
C LYS A 317 6.30 -8.92 -23.40
N GLU A 318 6.09 -8.48 -24.64
CA GLU A 318 5.52 -9.30 -25.72
C GLU A 318 4.10 -9.83 -25.40
N MET A 319 3.36 -9.11 -24.55
CA MET A 319 1.98 -9.44 -24.20
C MET A 319 0.99 -8.61 -25.02
N LEU A 320 -0.22 -9.14 -25.21
CA LEU A 320 -1.33 -8.39 -25.79
C LEU A 320 -1.61 -7.10 -24.98
N PRO A 321 -2.00 -5.99 -25.61
CA PRO A 321 -2.15 -4.69 -24.95
C PRO A 321 -3.28 -4.66 -23.91
N TYR A 322 -4.31 -5.50 -24.07
CA TYR A 322 -5.45 -5.66 -23.18
C TYR A 322 -6.12 -7.01 -23.46
N SER A 323 -7.03 -7.45 -22.59
CA SER A 323 -7.81 -8.68 -22.81
C SER A 323 -9.04 -8.43 -23.69
N ASN A 324 -9.66 -9.51 -24.19
CA ASN A 324 -10.94 -9.39 -24.91
C ASN A 324 -12.04 -8.81 -24.02
N THR A 325 -12.06 -9.18 -22.73
CA THR A 325 -13.01 -8.65 -21.75
C THR A 325 -12.86 -7.13 -21.61
N ASP A 326 -11.62 -6.64 -21.47
CA ASP A 326 -11.36 -5.19 -21.37
C ASP A 326 -11.87 -4.47 -22.64
N TYR A 327 -11.65 -5.05 -23.82
CA TYR A 327 -12.10 -4.46 -25.08
C TYR A 327 -13.64 -4.48 -25.25
N GLU A 328 -14.34 -5.50 -24.76
CA GLU A 328 -15.80 -5.52 -24.75
C GLU A 328 -16.39 -4.46 -23.80
N GLU A 329 -15.79 -4.30 -22.62
CA GLU A 329 -16.14 -3.26 -21.65
C GLU A 329 -15.88 -1.85 -22.20
N TYR A 330 -14.77 -1.67 -22.92
CA TYR A 330 -14.46 -0.46 -23.67
C TYR A 330 -15.57 -0.09 -24.64
N LEU A 331 -15.95 -1.01 -25.54
CA LEU A 331 -16.98 -0.74 -26.55
C LEU A 331 -18.33 -0.38 -25.90
N SER A 332 -18.65 -1.02 -24.78
CA SER A 332 -19.83 -0.69 -23.97
C SER A 332 -19.73 0.72 -23.39
N SER A 333 -18.57 1.10 -22.85
CA SER A 333 -18.29 2.45 -22.34
C SER A 333 -18.34 3.51 -23.44
N LEU A 334 -17.84 3.21 -24.64
CA LEU A 334 -17.85 4.12 -25.79
C LEU A 334 -19.26 4.43 -26.24
N LYS A 335 -20.14 3.41 -26.30
CA LYS A 335 -21.57 3.60 -26.59
C LYS A 335 -22.25 4.47 -25.53
N ARG A 336 -21.93 4.29 -24.25
CA ARG A 336 -22.45 5.15 -23.16
C ARG A 336 -21.98 6.60 -23.30
N LEU A 337 -20.70 6.81 -23.63
CA LEU A 337 -20.16 8.14 -23.88
C LEU A 337 -20.89 8.79 -25.07
N GLU A 338 -21.05 8.07 -26.18
CA GLU A 338 -21.75 8.52 -27.38
C GLU A 338 -23.20 8.95 -27.06
N ALA A 339 -23.94 8.15 -26.29
CA ALA A 339 -25.29 8.49 -25.86
C ALA A 339 -25.35 9.76 -24.98
N ARG A 340 -24.38 9.95 -24.07
CA ARG A 340 -24.30 11.17 -23.24
C ARG A 340 -24.01 12.42 -24.07
N ILE A 341 -23.20 12.29 -25.13
CA ILE A 341 -22.93 13.39 -26.06
C ILE A 341 -24.21 13.75 -26.83
N LEU A 342 -24.95 12.77 -27.37
CA LEU A 342 -26.22 13.00 -28.08
C LEU A 342 -27.29 13.66 -27.20
N ALA A 343 -27.30 13.32 -25.91
CA ALA A 343 -28.20 13.94 -24.94
C ALA A 343 -27.77 15.35 -24.52
N GLY A 344 -26.68 15.90 -25.06
CA GLY A 344 -26.15 17.23 -24.70
C GLY A 344 -25.55 17.30 -23.29
N LEU A 345 -25.30 16.15 -22.65
CA LEU A 345 -24.76 16.09 -21.28
C LEU A 345 -23.24 16.29 -21.22
N ILE A 346 -22.57 16.27 -22.37
CA ILE A 346 -21.13 16.48 -22.49
C ILE A 346 -20.89 17.61 -23.49
N PRO A 347 -20.47 18.79 -23.00
CA PRO A 347 -20.06 19.90 -23.85
C PRO A 347 -18.91 19.51 -24.79
N LEU A 348 -18.95 20.01 -26.03
CA LEU A 348 -17.97 19.66 -27.07
C LEU A 348 -16.55 20.14 -26.73
N ASP A 349 -16.43 21.29 -26.09
CA ASP A 349 -15.16 21.83 -25.60
C ASP A 349 -14.52 20.89 -24.56
N LYS A 350 -15.30 20.37 -23.60
CA LYS A 350 -14.83 19.37 -22.63
C LYS A 350 -14.43 18.06 -23.30
N LEU A 351 -15.17 17.60 -24.31
CA LEU A 351 -14.83 16.40 -25.08
C LEU A 351 -13.53 16.56 -25.87
N ASN A 352 -13.36 17.69 -26.54
CA ASN A 352 -12.13 18.01 -27.30
C ASN A 352 -10.93 18.15 -26.36
N ALA A 353 -11.11 18.78 -25.20
CA ALA A 353 -10.06 18.88 -24.18
C ALA A 353 -9.65 17.49 -23.67
N TYR A 354 -10.62 16.60 -23.37
CA TYR A 354 -10.33 15.22 -23.00
C TYR A 354 -9.57 14.45 -24.10
N TYR A 355 -9.93 14.64 -25.36
CA TYR A 355 -9.21 13.99 -26.46
C TYR A 355 -7.74 14.42 -26.51
N ASN A 356 -7.48 15.72 -26.39
CA ASN A 356 -6.13 16.27 -26.48
C ASN A 356 -5.30 16.03 -25.22
N GLU A 357 -5.91 16.08 -24.04
CA GLU A 357 -5.21 15.98 -22.75
C GLU A 357 -5.15 14.54 -22.21
N VAL A 358 -5.99 13.61 -22.70
CA VAL A 358 -6.01 12.20 -22.25
C VAL A 358 -5.83 11.22 -23.40
N ILE A 359 -6.68 11.24 -24.43
CA ILE A 359 -6.64 10.19 -25.48
C ILE A 359 -5.31 10.20 -26.24
N ILE A 360 -4.82 11.38 -26.66
CA ILE A 360 -3.51 11.49 -27.33
C ILE A 360 -2.36 11.08 -26.38
N PRO A 361 -2.24 11.63 -25.15
CA PRO A 361 -1.17 11.25 -24.22
C PRO A 361 -1.19 9.78 -23.74
N MET A 362 -2.36 9.14 -23.72
CA MET A 362 -2.49 7.71 -23.39
C MET A 362 -1.82 6.82 -24.43
N ARG A 363 -1.66 7.28 -25.68
CA ARG A 363 -1.05 6.50 -26.76
C ARG A 363 -1.71 5.13 -26.89
N TYR A 364 -3.04 5.11 -26.94
CA TYR A 364 -3.80 3.90 -27.24
C TYR A 364 -3.42 3.34 -28.62
N ASP A 365 -3.67 2.05 -28.82
CA ASP A 365 -3.46 1.45 -30.13
C ASP A 365 -4.36 2.05 -31.22
N ASP A 366 -4.07 1.73 -32.47
CA ASP A 366 -4.77 2.30 -33.62
C ASP A 366 -6.27 1.98 -33.61
N ILE A 367 -6.68 0.82 -33.08
CA ILE A 367 -8.08 0.40 -33.06
C ILE A 367 -8.86 1.33 -32.13
N VAL A 368 -8.42 1.41 -30.88
CA VAL A 368 -9.04 2.25 -29.84
C VAL A 368 -9.00 3.72 -30.24
N ALA A 369 -7.85 4.20 -30.71
CA ALA A 369 -7.70 5.60 -31.14
C ALA A 369 -8.62 5.94 -32.32
N ASN A 370 -8.80 5.05 -33.28
CA ASN A 370 -9.69 5.26 -34.43
C ASN A 370 -11.16 5.25 -34.03
N ASP A 371 -11.56 4.41 -33.08
CA ASP A 371 -12.95 4.38 -32.59
C ASP A 371 -13.32 5.69 -31.88
N PHE A 372 -12.42 6.25 -31.05
CA PHE A 372 -12.62 7.59 -30.49
C PHE A 372 -12.69 8.68 -31.58
N LYS A 373 -11.81 8.64 -32.59
CA LYS A 373 -11.85 9.61 -33.71
C LYS A 373 -13.18 9.56 -34.45
N LYS A 374 -13.74 8.37 -34.69
CA LYS A 374 -15.06 8.23 -35.33
C LYS A 374 -16.16 8.87 -34.49
N VAL A 375 -16.15 8.66 -33.17
CA VAL A 375 -17.11 9.29 -32.26
C VAL A 375 -17.00 10.81 -32.37
N ILE A 376 -15.82 11.40 -32.18
CA ILE A 376 -15.63 12.86 -32.27
C ILE A 376 -16.07 13.40 -33.64
N ALA A 377 -15.66 12.75 -34.74
CA ALA A 377 -15.98 13.19 -36.09
C ALA A 377 -17.49 13.22 -36.39
N LYS A 378 -18.28 12.31 -35.81
CA LYS A 378 -19.75 12.37 -35.93
C LYS A 378 -20.29 13.67 -35.32
N TYR A 379 -19.77 14.08 -34.17
CA TYR A 379 -20.27 15.27 -33.45
C TYR A 379 -19.77 16.59 -34.00
N THR A 380 -18.54 16.65 -34.51
CA THR A 380 -18.04 17.84 -35.22
C THR A 380 -18.90 18.12 -36.45
N LYS A 381 -19.31 17.07 -37.18
CA LYS A 381 -20.20 17.18 -38.36
C LYS A 381 -21.63 17.60 -38.01
N ILE A 382 -22.17 17.16 -36.86
CA ILE A 382 -23.53 17.51 -36.42
C ILE A 382 -23.63 18.99 -36.01
N ASN A 383 -22.55 19.58 -35.48
CA ASN A 383 -22.52 20.96 -35.02
C ASN A 383 -22.06 21.99 -36.08
N GLY A 384 -21.89 21.58 -37.34
CA GLY A 384 -21.68 22.49 -38.46
C GLY A 384 -20.32 23.21 -38.49
N ILE A 385 -19.24 22.54 -38.06
CA ILE A 385 -17.85 22.95 -38.35
C ILE A 385 -17.32 22.18 -39.56
#